data_AF-A0A8T2XAA7-F1
#
_entry.id   AF-A0A8T2XAA7-F1
#
_cell.length_a   1.000
_cell.length_b   1.000
_cell.length_c   1.000
_cell.angle_alpha   90.00
_cell.angle_beta   90.00
_cell.angle_gamma   90.00
#
_symmetry.space_group_name_H-M   'P 1'
#
loop_
_entity.id
_entity.type
_entity.pdbx_description
1 polymer ?
#
loop_
_entity_poly.entity_id
_entity_poly.type
_entity_poly.pdbx_seq_one_letter_code
_entity_poly.pdbx_strand_id
1 'polypeptide(L)'
;MANRILPFITLVFFSTLFSMVIGDDGVAISKQYPLVVSTWPFKEAVRAAWRAVDGGHSAVDAVVEGCSACEELRCDGTVGPGGSPDENGETTIDALIMNGVTMEVGAVAAMRFVKDGIRAAKLVMQHTKHTLLVGEKASAFAISMGLPGPSNLSSSDSIRKWSKWKENNCQPNFWKDVVPLDSCGPYHAKASMDVKEGGCSTRNLMGVAEPRSSLVGPHNHDTISMAVIDKVS
;
A
#
# COMPACT_ATOMS: atom_id res chain seq x y z
N MET A 1 -45.46 23.31 -78.59
CA MET A 1 -44.20 23.06 -79.32
C MET A 1 -43.40 24.36 -79.22
N ALA A 2 -42.51 24.49 -78.22
CA ALA A 2 -41.08 24.13 -78.28
C ALA A 2 -40.30 25.04 -79.25
N ASN A 3 -39.15 25.65 -78.95
CA ASN A 3 -38.38 25.88 -77.72
C ASN A 3 -37.36 26.99 -78.11
N ARG A 4 -37.13 28.02 -77.27
CA ARG A 4 -36.13 29.06 -77.56
C ARG A 4 -34.76 28.64 -77.02
N ILE A 5 -33.73 28.73 -77.86
CA ILE A 5 -32.32 28.43 -77.53
C ILE A 5 -31.68 29.69 -76.92
N LEU A 6 -31.05 29.56 -75.75
CA LEU A 6 -30.13 30.56 -75.16
C LEU A 6 -28.70 29.99 -75.14
N PRO A 7 -27.66 30.83 -75.27
CA PRO A 7 -26.28 30.38 -75.38
C PRO A 7 -25.63 30.14 -74.00
N PHE A 8 -24.77 29.13 -73.96
CA PHE A 8 -23.94 28.73 -72.82
C PHE A 8 -22.84 29.78 -72.57
N ILE A 9 -22.82 30.39 -71.38
CA ILE A 9 -21.69 31.17 -70.87
C ILE A 9 -20.98 30.28 -69.84
N THR A 10 -19.78 29.81 -70.17
CA THR A 10 -18.91 29.05 -69.27
C THR A 10 -18.15 30.01 -68.36
N LEU A 11 -18.55 30.07 -67.09
CA LEU A 11 -17.86 30.83 -66.05
C LEU A 11 -16.79 29.93 -65.40
N VAL A 12 -15.51 30.25 -65.62
CA VAL A 12 -14.38 29.53 -65.00
C VAL A 12 -14.18 30.08 -63.59
N PHE A 13 -14.56 29.31 -62.57
CA PHE A 13 -14.26 29.60 -61.17
C PHE A 13 -12.82 29.21 -60.85
N PHE A 14 -11.97 30.19 -60.57
CA PHE A 14 -10.63 29.98 -60.01
C PHE A 14 -10.77 29.79 -58.50
N SER A 15 -10.67 28.56 -57.99
CA SER A 15 -10.60 28.32 -56.55
C SER A 15 -9.17 28.50 -56.08
N THR A 16 -8.92 29.57 -55.32
CA THR A 16 -7.69 29.71 -54.55
C THR A 16 -7.78 28.79 -53.34
N LEU A 17 -7.03 27.68 -53.36
CA LEU A 17 -6.81 26.83 -52.19
C LEU A 17 -6.06 27.65 -51.13
N PHE A 18 -6.78 28.15 -50.13
CA PHE A 18 -6.16 28.71 -48.93
C PHE A 18 -5.83 27.52 -48.01
N SER A 19 -4.60 27.01 -48.09
CA SER A 19 -4.12 25.98 -47.15
C SER A 19 -3.97 26.62 -45.78
N MET A 20 -4.98 26.43 -44.94
CA MET A 20 -4.91 26.72 -43.52
C MET A 20 -3.98 25.69 -42.89
N VAL A 21 -2.73 26.08 -42.62
CA VAL A 21 -1.82 25.30 -41.77
C VAL A 21 -2.39 25.38 -40.36
N ILE A 22 -3.06 24.32 -39.93
CA ILE A 22 -3.38 24.12 -38.52
C ILE A 22 -2.03 23.85 -37.85
N GLY A 23 -1.54 24.83 -37.09
CA GLY A 23 -0.48 24.59 -36.14
C GLY A 23 -0.98 23.55 -35.14
N ASP A 24 -0.26 22.44 -35.03
CA ASP A 24 -0.46 21.47 -33.95
C ASP A 24 0.06 22.12 -32.66
N ASP A 25 -0.78 22.96 -32.06
CA ASP A 25 -0.54 23.56 -30.75
C ASP A 25 -0.67 22.47 -29.69
N GLY A 26 0.44 21.76 -29.51
CA GLY A 26 0.68 20.88 -28.37
C GLY A 26 -0.03 19.54 -28.47
N VAL A 27 0.75 18.48 -28.25
CA VAL A 27 0.23 17.21 -27.76
C VAL A 27 -0.57 17.51 -26.51
N ALA A 28 -1.89 17.62 -26.64
CA ALA A 28 -2.80 17.63 -25.52
C ALA A 28 -2.57 16.29 -24.80
N ILE A 29 -1.86 16.33 -23.66
CA ILE A 29 -1.86 15.20 -22.73
C ILE A 29 -3.32 15.07 -22.32
N SER A 30 -4.04 14.17 -22.97
CA SER A 30 -5.38 13.80 -22.56
C SER A 30 -5.21 13.27 -21.14
N LYS A 31 -5.67 14.03 -20.14
CA LYS A 31 -5.66 13.60 -18.75
C LYS A 31 -6.58 12.39 -18.64
N GLN A 32 -6.04 11.18 -18.84
CA GLN A 32 -6.77 9.93 -18.70
C GLN A 32 -7.00 9.66 -17.22
N TYR A 33 -8.13 10.17 -16.75
CA TYR A 33 -8.65 9.87 -15.42
C TYR A 33 -9.95 9.07 -15.56
N PRO A 34 -10.33 8.28 -14.54
CA PRO A 34 -9.55 8.04 -13.31
C PRO A 34 -8.27 7.22 -13.57
N LEU A 35 -7.29 7.34 -12.66
CA LEU A 35 -6.06 6.54 -12.64
C LEU A 35 -6.00 5.78 -11.32
N VAL A 36 -5.73 4.48 -11.38
CA VAL A 36 -5.54 3.61 -10.21
C VAL A 36 -4.22 2.89 -10.37
N VAL A 37 -3.34 3.00 -9.38
CA VAL A 37 -2.05 2.32 -9.32
C VAL A 37 -1.93 1.64 -7.96
N SER A 38 -1.48 0.39 -7.93
CA SER A 38 -1.18 -0.30 -6.68
C SER A 38 0.15 -1.03 -6.76
N THR A 39 0.74 -1.30 -5.61
CA THR A 39 1.79 -2.31 -5.51
C THR A 39 1.20 -3.71 -5.60
N TRP A 40 2.07 -4.51 -6.22
CA TRP A 40 1.93 -5.90 -6.61
C TRP A 40 0.78 -6.16 -7.60
N PRO A 41 0.81 -7.31 -8.31
CA PRO A 41 -0.19 -7.64 -9.33
C PRO A 41 -1.54 -8.07 -8.73
N PHE A 42 -2.04 -7.35 -7.72
CA PHE A 42 -3.31 -7.57 -7.03
C PHE A 42 -4.47 -7.01 -7.86
N LYS A 43 -4.75 -7.68 -8.98
CA LYS A 43 -5.73 -7.22 -9.98
C LYS A 43 -7.12 -6.97 -9.39
N GLU A 44 -7.57 -7.75 -8.41
CA GLU A 44 -8.87 -7.54 -7.77
C GLU A 44 -8.90 -6.28 -6.89
N ALA A 45 -7.80 -5.95 -6.21
CA ALA A 45 -7.69 -4.69 -5.46
C ALA A 45 -7.79 -3.49 -6.40
N VAL A 46 -7.05 -3.52 -7.52
CA VAL A 46 -7.11 -2.48 -8.56
C VAL A 46 -8.51 -2.38 -9.17
N ARG A 47 -9.16 -3.51 -9.45
CA ARG A 47 -10.54 -3.54 -10.00
C ARG A 47 -11.56 -2.98 -9.01
N ALA A 48 -11.43 -3.29 -7.72
CA ALA A 48 -12.32 -2.77 -6.69
C ALA A 48 -12.21 -1.24 -6.60
N ALA A 49 -10.98 -0.70 -6.53
CA ALA A 49 -10.75 0.74 -6.55
C ALA A 49 -11.24 1.40 -7.85
N TRP A 50 -10.96 0.78 -9.01
CA TRP A 50 -11.44 1.28 -10.31
C TRP A 50 -12.96 1.38 -10.36
N ARG A 51 -13.68 0.32 -9.96
CA ARG A 51 -15.16 0.32 -9.94
C ARG A 51 -15.70 1.41 -9.03
N ALA A 52 -15.07 1.65 -7.88
CA ALA A 52 -15.49 2.70 -6.94
C ALA A 52 -15.32 4.10 -7.56
N VAL A 53 -14.13 4.43 -8.07
CA VAL A 53 -13.87 5.77 -8.64
C VAL A 53 -14.62 6.01 -9.95
N ASP A 54 -14.76 5.00 -10.81
CA ASP A 54 -15.55 5.07 -12.05
C ASP A 54 -17.05 5.20 -11.77
N GLY A 55 -17.51 4.62 -10.65
CA GLY A 55 -18.86 4.79 -10.11
C GLY A 55 -19.12 6.14 -9.45
N GLY A 56 -18.13 7.05 -9.44
CA GLY A 56 -18.27 8.41 -8.90
C GLY A 56 -17.98 8.54 -7.40
N HIS A 57 -17.38 7.52 -6.76
CA HIS A 57 -16.88 7.68 -5.39
C HIS A 57 -15.59 8.52 -5.36
N SER A 58 -15.28 9.12 -4.22
CA SER A 58 -14.05 9.90 -4.05
C SER A 58 -12.79 9.04 -4.22
N ALA A 59 -11.66 9.64 -4.60
CA ALA A 59 -10.37 8.93 -4.63
C ALA A 59 -10.03 8.25 -3.28
N VAL A 60 -10.37 8.87 -2.15
CA VAL A 60 -10.18 8.30 -0.81
C VAL A 60 -11.03 7.04 -0.62
N ASP A 61 -12.30 7.07 -1.01
CA ASP A 61 -13.18 5.91 -0.91
C ASP A 61 -12.73 4.78 -1.84
N ALA A 62 -12.26 5.12 -3.04
CA ALA A 62 -11.72 4.15 -3.98
C ALA A 62 -10.46 3.45 -3.44
N VAL A 63 -9.56 4.18 -2.77
CA VAL A 63 -8.42 3.57 -2.05
C VAL A 63 -8.90 2.63 -0.96
N VAL A 64 -9.92 3.02 -0.17
CA VAL A 64 -10.49 2.14 0.86
C VAL A 64 -11.05 0.86 0.26
N GLU A 65 -11.83 0.93 -0.82
CA GLU A 65 -12.39 -0.26 -1.47
C GLU A 65 -11.30 -1.18 -2.04
N GLY A 66 -10.27 -0.60 -2.67
CA GLY A 66 -9.15 -1.37 -3.21
C GLY A 66 -8.33 -2.08 -2.15
N CYS A 67 -7.92 -1.37 -1.10
CA CYS A 67 -7.17 -1.95 0.01
C CYS A 67 -8.01 -2.95 0.81
N SER A 68 -9.29 -2.65 1.07
CA SER A 68 -10.21 -3.57 1.77
C SER A 68 -10.38 -4.89 1.01
N ALA A 69 -10.47 -4.83 -0.34
CA ALA A 69 -10.52 -6.03 -1.15
C ALA A 69 -9.27 -6.90 -0.97
N CYS A 70 -8.11 -6.28 -0.79
CA CYS A 70 -6.85 -7.01 -0.57
C CYS A 70 -6.71 -7.57 0.84
N GLU A 71 -7.22 -6.86 1.86
CA GLU A 71 -7.34 -7.36 3.23
C GLU A 71 -8.26 -8.60 3.29
N GLU A 72 -9.40 -8.57 2.58
CA GLU A 72 -10.36 -9.68 2.56
C GLU A 72 -9.85 -10.88 1.75
N LEU A 73 -9.26 -10.64 0.57
CA LEU A 73 -8.67 -11.68 -0.27
C LEU A 73 -7.34 -12.21 0.28
N ARG A 74 -6.78 -11.53 1.28
CA ARG A 74 -5.51 -11.86 1.93
C ARG A 74 -4.41 -11.95 0.88
N CYS A 75 -4.21 -10.90 0.09
CA CYS A 75 -3.30 -10.93 -1.07
C CYS A 75 -1.91 -11.48 -0.70
N ASP A 76 -1.43 -12.45 -1.47
CA ASP A 76 -0.20 -13.22 -1.24
C ASP A 76 -0.08 -13.88 0.15
N GLY A 77 -1.15 -13.88 0.95
CA GLY A 77 -1.13 -14.27 2.37
C GLY A 77 -0.28 -13.31 3.22
N THR A 78 -0.23 -12.04 2.83
CA THR A 78 0.65 -11.01 3.41
C THR A 78 -0.11 -9.78 3.91
N VAL A 79 -1.22 -9.44 3.27
CA VAL A 79 -2.09 -8.30 3.65
C VAL A 79 -3.32 -8.79 4.40
N GLY A 80 -3.72 -8.09 5.46
CA GLY A 80 -4.90 -8.42 6.25
C GLY A 80 -4.69 -9.58 7.24
N PRO A 81 -5.77 -10.20 7.75
CA PRO A 81 -5.67 -11.18 8.81
C PRO A 81 -4.92 -12.46 8.40
N GLY A 82 -4.25 -13.07 9.37
CA GLY A 82 -3.69 -14.42 9.34
C GLY A 82 -2.58 -14.65 8.30
N GLY A 83 -1.94 -13.59 7.83
CA GLY A 83 -0.81 -13.68 6.90
C GLY A 83 0.52 -13.89 7.63
N SER A 84 0.99 -12.83 8.29
CA SER A 84 2.33 -12.71 8.87
C SER A 84 2.24 -12.50 10.38
N PRO A 85 2.33 -13.57 11.20
CA PRO A 85 2.35 -13.42 12.66
C PRO A 85 3.71 -12.89 13.15
N ASP A 86 3.70 -12.19 14.28
CA ASP A 86 4.89 -11.75 14.99
C ASP A 86 5.58 -12.89 15.76
N GLU A 87 6.65 -12.57 16.50
CA GLU A 87 7.41 -13.56 17.29
C GLU A 87 6.55 -14.26 18.37
N ASN A 88 5.48 -13.61 18.82
CA ASN A 88 4.51 -14.15 19.78
C ASN A 88 3.40 -14.97 19.10
N GLY A 89 3.39 -15.03 17.77
CA GLY A 89 2.41 -15.78 16.98
C GLY A 89 1.15 -14.98 16.66
N GLU A 90 1.14 -13.68 16.93
CA GLU A 90 -0.01 -12.81 16.75
C GLU A 90 0.05 -12.04 15.44
N THR A 91 -1.08 -11.96 14.73
CA THR A 91 -1.23 -11.03 13.61
C THR A 91 -1.75 -9.69 14.12
N THR A 92 -1.01 -8.62 13.84
CA THR A 92 -1.44 -7.23 14.06
C THR A 92 -1.51 -6.50 12.72
N ILE A 93 -2.35 -5.46 12.63
CA ILE A 93 -2.63 -4.75 11.39
C ILE A 93 -2.12 -3.32 11.48
N ASP A 94 -1.38 -2.93 10.44
CA ASP A 94 -0.94 -1.57 10.17
C ASP A 94 -1.64 -1.06 8.91
N ALA A 95 -2.16 0.17 8.95
CA ALA A 95 -2.77 0.79 7.78
C ALA A 95 -2.71 2.31 7.86
N LEU A 96 -2.58 2.98 6.72
CA LEU A 96 -2.57 4.43 6.58
C LEU A 96 -3.36 4.85 5.35
N ILE A 97 -4.10 5.95 5.48
CA ILE A 97 -4.77 6.61 4.37
C ILE A 97 -4.52 8.12 4.42
N MET A 98 -4.43 8.73 3.24
CA MET A 98 -4.23 10.17 3.07
C MET A 98 -5.20 10.73 2.03
N ASN A 99 -5.81 11.87 2.33
CA ASN A 99 -6.53 12.68 1.37
C ASN A 99 -5.57 13.68 0.73
N GLY A 100 -5.31 13.56 -0.58
CA GLY A 100 -4.40 14.45 -1.30
C GLY A 100 -4.87 15.91 -1.45
N VAL A 101 -6.17 16.18 -1.27
CA VAL A 101 -6.74 17.54 -1.37
C VAL A 101 -6.63 18.27 -0.04
N THR A 102 -7.06 17.64 1.05
CA THR A 102 -7.07 18.26 2.39
C THR A 102 -5.76 18.06 3.15
N MET A 103 -4.90 17.15 2.67
CA MET A 103 -3.69 16.68 3.35
C MET A 103 -3.97 15.99 4.70
N GLU A 104 -5.23 15.63 4.97
CA GLU A 104 -5.59 14.87 6.16
C GLU A 104 -5.07 13.43 6.03
N VAL A 105 -4.62 12.88 7.16
CA VAL A 105 -4.05 11.54 7.27
C VAL A 105 -4.66 10.86 8.48
N GLY A 106 -5.00 9.59 8.33
CA GLY A 106 -5.34 8.70 9.42
C GLY A 106 -4.61 7.37 9.30
N ALA A 107 -4.21 6.82 10.44
CA ALA A 107 -3.42 5.61 10.50
C ALA A 107 -3.70 4.81 11.78
N VAL A 108 -3.50 3.50 11.66
CA VAL A 108 -3.47 2.56 12.77
C VAL A 108 -2.19 1.74 12.70
N ALA A 109 -1.59 1.42 13.84
CA ALA A 109 -0.42 0.53 13.90
C ALA A 109 -0.51 -0.46 15.07
N ALA A 110 0.07 -1.64 14.91
CA ALA A 110 -0.04 -2.77 15.82
C ALA A 110 -1.49 -3.03 16.25
N MET A 111 -2.48 -2.76 15.38
CA MET A 111 -3.89 -2.88 15.73
C MET A 111 -4.26 -4.35 15.87
N ARG A 112 -4.83 -4.70 17.02
CA ARG A 112 -5.21 -6.08 17.35
C ARG A 112 -6.69 -6.30 17.06
N PHE A 113 -7.10 -7.54 16.82
CA PHE A 113 -8.49 -8.00 16.84
C PHE A 113 -9.50 -7.40 15.84
N VAL A 114 -9.12 -6.43 15.00
CA VAL A 114 -9.97 -5.81 13.97
C VAL A 114 -9.32 -6.06 12.62
N LYS A 115 -10.04 -6.70 11.70
CA LYS A 115 -9.50 -7.09 10.37
C LYS A 115 -9.45 -5.94 9.38
N ASP A 116 -10.34 -4.95 9.51
CA ASP A 116 -10.55 -3.87 8.55
C ASP A 116 -9.59 -2.69 8.80
N GLY A 117 -8.31 -2.88 8.46
CA GLY A 117 -7.22 -1.94 8.74
C GLY A 117 -7.41 -0.59 8.08
N ILE A 118 -7.58 -0.56 6.76
CA ILE A 118 -7.71 0.69 6.00
C ILE A 118 -8.99 1.45 6.35
N ARG A 119 -10.06 0.73 6.70
CA ARG A 119 -11.31 1.34 7.18
C ARG A 119 -11.11 1.99 8.55
N ALA A 120 -10.38 1.34 9.46
CA ALA A 120 -10.02 1.92 10.75
C ALA A 120 -9.16 3.18 10.56
N ALA A 121 -8.17 3.15 9.66
CA ALA A 121 -7.34 4.31 9.33
C ALA A 121 -8.17 5.49 8.79
N LYS A 122 -9.17 5.24 7.92
CA LYS A 122 -10.11 6.26 7.46
C LYS A 122 -10.93 6.85 8.61
N LEU A 123 -11.39 6.03 9.55
CA LEU A 123 -12.13 6.51 10.72
C LEU A 123 -11.25 7.39 11.63
N VAL A 124 -9.96 7.08 11.78
CA VAL A 124 -9.00 7.95 12.50
C VAL A 124 -8.93 9.33 11.83
N MET A 125 -8.78 9.35 10.50
CA MET A 125 -8.73 10.58 9.70
C MET A 125 -10.00 11.43 9.86
N GLN A 126 -11.17 10.80 9.87
CA GLN A 126 -12.46 11.49 9.83
C GLN A 126 -12.99 11.91 11.21
N HIS A 127 -12.65 11.17 12.27
CA HIS A 127 -13.31 11.30 13.57
C HIS A 127 -12.36 11.62 14.72
N THR A 128 -11.11 11.96 14.42
CA THR A 128 -10.15 12.42 15.42
C THR A 128 -9.35 13.61 14.90
N LYS A 129 -8.74 14.37 15.82
CA LYS A 129 -7.72 15.38 15.47
C LYS A 129 -6.31 14.79 15.47
N HIS A 130 -6.19 13.46 15.58
CA HIS A 130 -4.92 12.74 15.63
C HIS A 130 -4.66 12.05 14.29
N THR A 131 -3.39 11.77 14.01
CA THR A 131 -2.99 11.07 12.78
C THR A 131 -2.87 9.56 12.99
N LEU A 132 -2.41 9.11 14.15
CA LEU A 132 -2.07 7.71 14.40
C LEU A 132 -2.62 7.24 15.74
N LEU A 133 -3.30 6.09 15.74
CA LEU A 133 -3.64 5.32 16.94
C LEU A 133 -2.94 3.96 16.90
N VAL A 134 -2.58 3.41 18.06
CA VAL A 134 -1.79 2.17 18.11
C VAL A 134 -2.32 1.13 19.09
N GLY A 135 -2.01 -0.15 18.83
CA GLY A 135 -2.26 -1.26 19.74
C GLY A 135 -3.75 -1.52 19.98
N GLU A 136 -4.06 -2.02 21.18
CA GLU A 136 -5.44 -2.26 21.62
C GLU A 136 -6.29 -0.98 21.69
N LYS A 137 -5.65 0.19 21.85
CA LYS A 137 -6.37 1.47 21.85
C LYS A 137 -6.88 1.82 20.46
N ALA A 138 -6.16 1.45 19.40
CA ALA A 138 -6.66 1.55 18.03
C ALA A 138 -7.87 0.61 17.82
N SER A 139 -7.79 -0.62 18.33
CA SER A 139 -8.88 -1.60 18.27
C SER A 139 -10.14 -1.11 18.98
N ALA A 140 -10.00 -0.59 20.20
CA ALA A 140 -11.12 -0.06 20.98
C ALA A 140 -11.78 1.13 20.26
N PHE A 141 -10.99 2.02 19.66
CA PHE A 141 -11.49 3.11 18.83
C PHE A 141 -12.26 2.56 17.61
N ALA A 142 -11.65 1.68 16.82
CA ALA A 142 -12.26 1.10 15.62
C ALA A 142 -13.61 0.43 15.92
N ILE A 143 -13.68 -0.36 17.00
CA ILE A 143 -14.91 -1.03 17.44
C ILE A 143 -15.94 0.00 17.90
N SER A 144 -15.54 1.04 18.64
CA SER A 144 -16.46 2.11 19.07
C SER A 144 -17.05 2.90 17.89
N MET A 145 -16.34 2.95 16.76
CA MET A 145 -16.80 3.55 15.51
C MET A 145 -17.64 2.58 14.64
N GLY A 146 -17.89 1.36 15.11
CA GLY A 146 -18.78 0.40 14.48
C GLY A 146 -18.10 -0.68 13.64
N LEU A 147 -16.77 -0.80 13.65
CA LEU A 147 -16.08 -1.92 13.00
C LEU A 147 -16.25 -3.22 13.81
N PRO A 148 -16.36 -4.40 13.17
CA PRO A 148 -16.48 -5.67 13.87
C PRO A 148 -15.23 -6.01 14.71
N GLY A 149 -15.46 -6.49 15.93
CA GLY A 149 -14.40 -6.97 16.81
C GLY A 149 -14.86 -7.07 18.26
N PRO A 150 -14.02 -7.60 19.17
CA PRO A 150 -12.72 -8.22 18.88
C PRO A 150 -12.88 -9.59 18.18
N SER A 151 -11.99 -9.90 17.26
CA SER A 151 -11.95 -11.16 16.51
C SER A 151 -10.55 -11.78 16.51
N ASN A 152 -10.45 -13.11 16.35
CA ASN A 152 -9.16 -13.76 16.17
C ASN A 152 -8.67 -13.53 14.74
N LEU A 153 -7.54 -12.84 14.58
CA LEU A 153 -6.93 -12.58 13.27
C LEU A 153 -6.04 -13.73 12.79
N SER A 154 -5.85 -14.79 13.58
CA SER A 154 -5.02 -15.93 13.19
C SER A 154 -5.70 -16.82 12.15
N SER A 155 -4.91 -17.53 11.35
CA SER A 155 -5.38 -18.61 10.50
C SER A 155 -4.54 -19.87 10.70
N SER A 156 -5.00 -21.01 10.19
CA SER A 156 -4.23 -22.26 10.19
C SER A 156 -2.85 -22.08 9.52
N ASP A 157 -2.75 -21.19 8.52
CA ASP A 157 -1.52 -20.88 7.83
C ASP A 157 -0.57 -20.03 8.67
N SER A 158 -1.04 -18.98 9.35
CA SER A 158 -0.19 -18.18 10.24
C SER A 158 0.32 -18.99 11.42
N ILE A 159 -0.56 -19.78 12.04
CA ILE A 159 -0.19 -20.67 13.15
C ILE A 159 0.89 -21.66 12.68
N ARG A 160 0.73 -22.26 11.50
CA ARG A 160 1.72 -23.18 10.93
C ARG A 160 3.05 -22.49 10.61
N LYS A 161 3.04 -21.26 10.06
CA LYS A 161 4.25 -20.47 9.81
C LYS A 161 5.02 -20.23 11.11
N TRP A 162 4.32 -19.78 12.15
CA TRP A 162 4.91 -19.50 13.46
C TRP A 162 5.43 -20.76 14.16
N SER A 163 4.69 -21.87 14.15
CA SER A 163 5.16 -23.14 14.73
C SER A 163 6.44 -23.63 14.06
N LYS A 164 6.50 -23.61 12.72
CA LYS A 164 7.72 -23.97 11.97
C LYS A 164 8.89 -23.06 12.29
N TRP A 165 8.64 -21.75 12.44
CA TRP A 165 9.67 -20.78 12.82
C TRP A 165 10.24 -21.07 14.22
N LYS A 166 9.38 -21.39 15.20
CA LYS A 166 9.83 -21.81 16.53
C LYS A 166 10.61 -23.12 16.52
N GLU A 167 10.13 -24.12 15.78
CA GLU A 167 10.83 -25.40 15.61
C GLU A 167 12.22 -25.20 14.97
N ASN A 168 12.37 -24.17 14.14
CA ASN A 168 13.63 -23.74 13.55
C ASN A 168 14.42 -22.76 14.43
N ASN A 169 14.36 -22.90 15.76
CA ASN A 169 15.09 -22.07 16.73
C ASN A 169 14.87 -20.55 16.54
N CYS A 170 13.68 -20.15 16.12
CA CYS A 170 13.32 -18.76 15.85
C CYS A 170 14.18 -18.09 14.77
N GLN A 171 14.54 -18.85 13.71
CA GLN A 171 15.30 -18.35 12.57
C GLN A 171 14.47 -18.33 11.27
N PRO A 172 14.57 -17.26 10.45
CA PRO A 172 15.32 -16.02 10.72
C PRO A 172 14.61 -15.13 11.75
N ASN A 173 15.34 -14.24 12.43
CA ASN A 173 14.76 -13.15 13.21
C ASN A 173 15.50 -11.82 12.96
N PHE A 174 14.96 -10.75 13.54
CA PHE A 174 15.42 -9.38 13.34
C PHE A 174 16.21 -8.82 14.54
N TRP A 175 16.57 -9.66 15.52
CA TRP A 175 17.43 -9.26 16.63
C TRP A 175 18.90 -9.19 16.19
N LYS A 176 19.67 -8.30 16.80
CA LYS A 176 21.11 -8.15 16.57
C LYS A 176 21.82 -7.84 17.89
N ASP A 177 23.07 -8.27 18.03
CA ASP A 177 23.91 -8.00 19.21
C ASP A 177 23.30 -8.45 20.55
N VAL A 178 22.59 -9.58 20.53
CA VAL A 178 21.94 -10.18 21.70
C VAL A 178 22.43 -11.60 22.00
N VAL A 179 22.12 -12.08 23.21
CA VAL A 179 22.30 -13.46 23.66
C VAL A 179 20.94 -14.01 24.12
N PRO A 180 20.54 -15.22 23.71
CA PRO A 180 21.26 -16.13 22.80
C PRO A 180 21.25 -15.64 21.34
N LEU A 181 22.25 -16.04 20.54
CA LEU A 181 22.38 -15.64 19.12
C LEU A 181 21.61 -16.60 18.18
N ASP A 182 21.73 -17.91 18.42
CA ASP A 182 21.23 -18.97 17.53
C ASP A 182 20.05 -19.75 18.12
N SER A 183 19.30 -19.15 19.05
CA SER A 183 18.09 -19.74 19.62
C SER A 183 17.02 -18.69 19.87
N CYS A 184 15.80 -19.15 20.11
CA CYS A 184 14.72 -18.30 20.58
C CYS A 184 15.10 -17.54 21.85
N GLY A 185 14.52 -16.35 22.01
CA GLY A 185 14.62 -15.54 23.22
C GLY A 185 13.93 -16.15 24.46
N PRO A 186 13.82 -15.39 25.56
CA PRO A 186 14.07 -13.95 25.63
C PRO A 186 15.54 -13.59 25.40
N TYR A 187 15.73 -12.52 24.65
CA TYR A 187 17.04 -12.01 24.30
C TYR A 187 17.51 -10.99 25.33
N HIS A 188 18.80 -11.00 25.64
CA HIS A 188 19.45 -9.99 26.46
C HIS A 188 20.55 -9.31 25.67
N ALA A 189 20.76 -8.02 25.92
CA ALA A 189 21.87 -7.30 25.31
C ALA A 189 23.18 -8.04 25.61
N LYS A 190 23.99 -8.25 24.58
CA LYS A 190 25.35 -8.75 24.78
C LYS A 190 26.09 -7.71 25.60
N ALA A 191 26.52 -8.04 26.82
CA ALA A 191 27.30 -7.12 27.63
C ALA A 191 28.49 -6.64 26.80
N SER A 192 28.64 -5.33 26.64
CA SER A 192 29.90 -4.77 26.17
C SER A 192 30.94 -5.28 27.14
N MET A 193 31.91 -6.08 26.68
CA MET A 193 33.02 -6.48 27.54
C MET A 193 33.57 -5.20 28.16
N ASP A 194 33.39 -5.06 29.48
CA ASP A 194 34.02 -4.02 30.24
C ASP A 194 35.50 -4.02 29.88
N VAL A 195 35.96 -2.83 29.51
CA VAL A 195 37.37 -2.51 29.35
C VAL A 195 38.07 -3.00 30.61
N LYS A 196 38.77 -4.13 30.52
CA LYS A 196 39.78 -4.47 31.52
C LYS A 196 40.81 -3.35 31.46
N GLU A 197 40.89 -2.58 32.54
CA GLU A 197 42.05 -1.77 32.84
C GLU A 197 43.30 -2.63 32.66
N GLY A 198 44.17 -2.22 31.71
CA GLY A 198 45.48 -2.81 31.50
C GLY A 198 45.57 -3.85 30.38
N GLY A 199 45.84 -3.38 29.17
CA GLY A 199 46.40 -4.21 28.09
C GLY A 199 45.96 -3.76 26.70
N CYS A 200 46.82 -3.04 25.98
CA CYS A 200 46.61 -2.74 24.57
C CYS A 200 46.78 -4.06 23.77
N SER A 201 45.68 -4.79 23.59
CA SER A 201 45.62 -5.91 22.66
C SER A 201 44.99 -5.44 21.36
N THR A 202 45.68 -5.73 20.26
CA THR A 202 45.37 -5.33 18.89
C THR A 202 43.91 -5.57 18.54
N ARG A 203 43.22 -4.47 18.19
CA ARG A 203 41.85 -4.46 17.65
C ARG A 203 41.81 -5.30 16.37
N ASN A 204 41.35 -6.53 16.46
CA ASN A 204 40.85 -7.24 15.29
C ASN A 204 39.35 -6.93 15.12
N LEU A 205 39.13 -6.05 14.14
CA LEU A 205 38.02 -6.01 13.20
C LEU A 205 36.60 -5.84 13.79
N MET A 206 36.05 -4.63 13.58
CA MET A 206 34.63 -4.46 13.26
C MET A 206 34.23 -5.59 12.32
N GLY A 207 33.28 -6.44 12.74
CA GLY A 207 32.64 -7.36 11.84
C GLY A 207 32.14 -6.56 10.64
N VAL A 208 32.60 -6.91 9.45
CA VAL A 208 32.08 -6.36 8.20
C VAL A 208 30.58 -6.60 8.26
N ALA A 209 29.79 -5.52 8.23
CA ALA A 209 28.37 -5.64 8.01
C ALA A 209 28.22 -6.28 6.62
N GLU A 210 28.02 -7.60 6.59
CA GLU A 210 27.62 -8.32 5.39
C GLU A 210 26.46 -7.53 4.78
N PRO A 211 26.60 -6.98 3.56
CA PRO A 211 25.51 -6.27 2.93
C PRO A 211 24.42 -7.30 2.68
N ARG A 212 23.41 -7.31 3.54
CA ARG A 212 22.18 -8.05 3.28
C ARG A 212 21.55 -7.38 2.06
N SER A 213 21.83 -7.94 0.89
CA SER A 213 21.07 -7.71 -0.33
C SER A 213 19.66 -8.24 -0.08
N SER A 214 18.83 -7.46 0.61
CA SER A 214 17.39 -7.64 0.60
C SER A 214 16.90 -7.18 -0.76
N LEU A 215 17.08 -8.04 -1.77
CA LEU A 215 16.38 -7.90 -3.04
C LEU A 215 14.89 -7.86 -2.67
N VAL A 216 14.27 -6.69 -2.82
CA VAL A 216 12.82 -6.53 -2.69
C VAL A 216 12.21 -7.31 -3.86
N GLY A 217 11.84 -8.55 -3.57
CA GLY A 217 11.18 -9.45 -4.51
C GLY A 217 9.68 -9.52 -4.23
N PRO A 218 8.88 -10.04 -5.18
CA PRO A 218 7.43 -10.22 -5.00
C PRO A 218 7.05 -11.18 -3.87
N HIS A 219 8.02 -11.80 -3.20
CA HIS A 219 7.82 -12.74 -2.10
C HIS A 219 8.32 -12.23 -0.74
N ASN A 220 8.84 -10.99 -0.69
CA ASN A 220 9.35 -10.37 0.54
C ASN A 220 8.68 -9.02 0.78
N HIS A 221 7.36 -9.05 0.91
CA HIS A 221 6.52 -7.90 1.23
C HIS A 221 5.38 -8.32 2.14
N ASP A 222 4.84 -7.37 2.90
CA ASP A 222 3.72 -7.55 3.83
C ASP A 222 2.63 -6.49 3.66
N THR A 223 2.72 -5.67 2.60
CA THR A 223 1.97 -4.43 2.46
C THR A 223 1.49 -4.23 1.02
N ILE A 224 0.24 -3.80 0.88
CA ILE A 224 -0.28 -3.16 -0.34
C ILE A 224 -0.22 -1.64 -0.19
N SER A 225 0.21 -0.95 -1.23
CA SER A 225 0.09 0.50 -1.38
C SER A 225 -0.76 0.79 -2.60
N MET A 226 -1.61 1.80 -2.51
CA MET A 226 -2.51 2.18 -3.60
C MET A 226 -2.62 3.69 -3.70
N ALA A 227 -2.63 4.20 -4.93
CA ALA A 227 -2.92 5.59 -5.24
C ALA A 227 -4.05 5.64 -6.27
N VAL A 228 -5.03 6.49 -6.00
CA VAL A 228 -6.13 6.80 -6.92
C VAL A 228 -6.11 8.29 -7.22
N ILE A 229 -6.18 8.63 -8.50
CA ILE A 229 -6.39 9.99 -8.98
C ILE A 229 -7.71 10.00 -9.74
N ASP A 230 -8.70 10.69 -9.20
CA ASP A 230 -10.01 10.82 -9.82
C ASP A 230 -10.01 11.96 -10.87
N LYS A 231 -11.10 12.05 -11.62
CA LYS A 231 -11.39 13.25 -12.42
C LYS A 231 -11.79 14.34 -11.44
N VAL A 232 -10.81 15.04 -10.87
CA VAL A 232 -11.08 16.14 -9.93
C VAL A 232 -12.13 17.08 -10.56
N SER A 233 -13.26 17.23 -9.88
CA SER A 233 -14.30 18.24 -10.13
C SER A 233 -13.97 19.55 -9.44
#